data_AF-A0A919P6X7-F1
#
_entry.id   AF-A0A919P6X7-F1
#
_cell.length_a   1.000
_cell.length_b   1.000
_cell.length_c   1.000
_cell.angle_alpha   90.00
_cell.angle_beta   90.00
_cell.angle_gamma   90.00
#
_symmetry.space_group_name_H-M   'P 1'
#
loop_
_entity.id
_entity.type
_entity.pdbx_description
1 polymer ?
#
loop_
_entity_poly.entity_id
_entity_poly.type
_entity_poly.pdbx_seq_one_letter_code
_entity_poly.pdbx_strand_id
1 'polypeptide(L)'
;MVARSGAALRDAASFLRLQRSAGNRAVATAAPGARPVVQRAELTLSGGGRVGDADATGVNIREDVLRWMDRLHVMWGLNDADYGTEHARVTALPAGAAVPVAQIGATIAAWRRLVLPTLAAPVAQNLMRVAISDGIGVGLANKKDDVAAVQDFVHAQWLLSNDDYGSATAPAERAVVMGSGATVDLATVPRTAAALRTAMQMLTTSTAFRNPLGAGLTGPLAASETADIAAYEAAKTHHDANRTQATTWVDEGFNQVADRTLKNSCEWVKTGRSKVFILSATHDSTARAAASGFPAGATWFSYPAGDLYSSAVYYRRKMPTEGFDNTNVDVQDDANVDGFQNGSDIALMETALARGRDYLWSVLKHEAQHGADHHGTGNFELYRTEFNAYWLGSREYDAESPTRVVQHWGRSWRARQWAIFDHLYHDTAYAYVKTAWDSEAGLPPAARTFRTAVRDYWHPETVNPTNSVRIDAFVTAVEAASHADCTAAAAPGNPRLAAISTAAAALTADDKTDIRAGGAMTSLLRAHLTGQPLVDVRRLLR
;
A
#
# COMPACT_ATOMS: atom_id res chain seq x y z
N MET A 1 53.59 15.25 30.83
CA MET A 1 53.54 14.18 29.81
C MET A 1 52.10 13.65 29.81
N VAL A 2 51.22 14.25 29.00
CA VAL A 2 49.80 13.86 28.89
C VAL A 2 49.63 13.27 27.50
N ALA A 3 49.34 11.98 27.44
CA ALA A 3 49.20 11.25 26.19
C ALA A 3 47.94 11.69 25.44
N ARG A 4 48.10 12.18 24.21
CA ARG A 4 47.02 12.40 23.24
C ARG A 4 46.60 11.06 22.65
N SER A 5 45.51 10.46 23.13
CA SER A 5 44.90 9.28 22.52
C SER A 5 43.88 9.70 21.45
N GLY A 6 44.36 9.95 20.24
CA GLY A 6 43.55 10.18 19.04
C GLY A 6 43.14 8.88 18.34
N ALA A 7 42.49 7.95 19.06
CA ALA A 7 41.85 6.80 18.43
C ALA A 7 40.43 7.22 17.97
N ALA A 8 40.36 7.67 16.73
CA ALA A 8 39.19 8.27 16.11
C ALA A 8 38.00 7.28 15.99
N LEU A 9 36.82 7.75 16.34
CA LEU A 9 35.54 7.21 15.88
C LEU A 9 35.53 7.26 14.34
N ARG A 10 35.84 6.14 13.68
CA ARG A 10 35.96 6.10 12.20
C ARG A 10 34.81 5.40 11.49
N ASP A 11 33.93 4.72 12.22
CA ASP A 11 32.77 4.06 11.63
C ASP A 11 31.44 4.63 12.14
N ALA A 12 30.41 4.53 11.29
CA ALA A 12 29.07 5.04 11.56
C ALA A 12 28.43 4.40 12.81
N ALA A 13 28.78 3.14 13.13
CA ALA A 13 28.25 2.45 14.29
C ALA A 13 28.77 3.04 15.62
N SER A 14 30.02 3.51 15.63
CA SER A 14 30.66 4.15 16.77
C SER A 14 30.15 5.58 16.96
N PHE A 15 29.89 6.30 15.87
CA PHE A 15 29.17 7.57 15.89
C PHE A 15 27.76 7.42 16.43
N LEU A 16 26.99 6.44 15.95
CA LEU A 16 25.64 6.16 16.42
C LEU A 16 25.64 5.73 17.89
N ARG A 17 26.61 4.93 18.34
CA ARG A 17 26.75 4.59 19.76
C ARG A 17 27.01 5.81 20.62
N LEU A 18 27.98 6.67 20.24
CA LEU A 18 28.28 7.89 20.97
C LEU A 18 27.09 8.85 20.98
N GLN A 19 26.39 8.96 19.85
CA GLN A 19 25.18 9.76 19.72
C GLN A 19 24.08 9.24 20.66
N ARG A 20 23.89 7.91 20.72
CA ARG A 20 22.91 7.24 21.59
C ARG A 20 23.26 7.35 23.08
N SER A 21 24.55 7.33 23.43
CA SER A 21 24.97 7.31 24.85
C SER A 21 25.26 8.68 25.44
N ALA A 22 25.72 9.64 24.63
CA ALA A 22 26.24 10.94 25.10
C ALA A 22 25.70 12.15 24.31
N GLY A 23 24.82 11.92 23.34
CA GLY A 23 24.13 12.96 22.59
C GLY A 23 24.95 13.64 21.48
N ASN A 24 24.27 14.45 20.68
CA ASN A 24 24.84 15.11 19.50
C ASN A 24 26.01 16.05 19.83
N ARG A 25 26.03 16.65 21.03
CA ARG A 25 27.11 17.54 21.48
C ARG A 25 28.43 16.78 21.68
N ALA A 26 28.36 15.55 22.22
CA ALA A 26 29.53 14.69 22.38
C ALA A 26 30.07 14.25 21.00
N VAL A 27 29.19 13.93 20.06
CA VAL A 27 29.55 13.63 18.67
C VAL A 27 30.26 14.81 17.99
N ALA A 28 29.71 16.02 18.11
CA ALA A 28 30.30 17.23 17.53
C ALA A 28 31.68 17.58 18.14
N THR A 29 31.88 17.25 19.42
CA THR A 29 33.15 17.46 20.13
C THR A 29 34.17 16.39 19.76
N ALA A 30 33.74 15.14 19.59
CA ALA A 30 34.62 14.00 19.29
C ALA A 30 35.06 13.93 17.82
N ALA A 31 34.36 14.62 16.90
CA ALA A 31 34.71 14.68 15.49
C ALA A 31 34.51 16.08 14.89
N PRO A 32 35.36 17.06 15.23
CA PRO A 32 35.19 18.47 14.84
C PRO A 32 35.25 18.73 13.31
N GLY A 33 35.65 17.74 12.50
CA GLY A 33 35.63 17.78 11.03
C GLY A 33 34.46 17.01 10.38
N ALA A 34 33.85 16.07 11.10
CA ALA A 34 32.60 15.45 10.69
C ALA A 34 31.47 16.31 11.26
N ARG A 35 31.26 17.50 10.69
CA ARG A 35 29.99 18.18 10.90
C ARG A 35 28.98 17.31 10.14
N PRO A 36 28.11 16.50 10.80
CA PRO A 36 26.90 16.11 10.12
C PRO A 36 26.31 17.39 9.58
N VAL A 37 25.94 17.41 8.31
CA VAL A 37 25.20 18.52 7.76
C VAL A 37 23.94 18.61 8.62
N VAL A 38 23.99 19.49 9.63
CA VAL A 38 22.80 19.98 10.29
C VAL A 38 22.10 20.68 9.15
N GLN A 39 21.12 19.99 8.57
CA GLN A 39 20.16 20.58 7.67
C GLN A 39 19.60 21.76 8.46
N ARG A 40 20.09 22.96 8.14
CA ARG A 40 19.75 24.15 8.91
C ARG A 40 18.23 24.30 8.82
N ALA A 41 17.63 24.71 9.94
CA ALA A 41 16.20 24.93 10.11
C ALA A 41 15.62 26.09 9.26
N GLU A 42 16.21 26.36 8.10
CA GLU A 42 15.80 27.41 7.18
C GLU A 42 15.24 26.75 5.92
N LEU A 43 13.95 27.00 5.71
CA LEU A 43 13.13 26.40 4.66
C LEU A 43 13.70 26.77 3.30
N THR A 44 14.51 25.87 2.76
CA THR A 44 15.10 26.06 1.44
C THR A 44 14.16 25.39 0.45
N LEU A 45 13.47 26.22 -0.35
CA LEU A 45 12.76 25.80 -1.56
C LEU A 45 13.74 25.05 -2.48
N SER A 46 13.20 24.25 -3.40
CA SER A 46 14.00 23.53 -4.39
C SER A 46 14.98 24.44 -5.16
N GLY A 47 14.63 25.74 -5.30
CA GLY A 47 15.46 26.79 -5.90
C GLY A 47 16.37 27.59 -4.97
N GLY A 48 16.53 27.23 -3.68
CA GLY A 48 17.47 27.89 -2.77
C GLY A 48 16.95 29.09 -1.95
N GLY A 49 15.70 29.53 -2.14
CA GLY A 49 15.05 30.61 -1.37
C GLY A 49 14.07 30.11 -0.31
N ARG A 50 13.39 30.98 0.43
CA ARG A 50 12.36 30.65 1.45
C ARG A 50 10.97 31.08 0.99
N VAL A 51 9.93 30.41 1.49
CA VAL A 51 8.55 30.90 1.33
C VAL A 51 8.42 32.26 2.02
N GLY A 52 8.07 33.28 1.26
CA GLY A 52 7.96 34.67 1.75
C GLY A 52 9.23 35.50 1.67
N ASP A 53 10.32 34.98 1.09
CA ASP A 53 11.42 35.83 0.63
C ASP A 53 10.91 36.78 -0.46
N ALA A 54 11.50 37.98 -0.55
CA ALA A 54 11.11 39.01 -1.52
C ALA A 54 11.08 38.43 -2.94
N ASP A 55 10.22 38.99 -3.82
CA ASP A 55 9.83 38.50 -5.15
C ASP A 55 11.01 38.34 -6.16
N ALA A 56 11.99 37.49 -5.83
CA ALA A 56 13.13 37.14 -6.64
C ALA A 56 12.79 35.94 -7.53
N THR A 57 13.40 35.89 -8.71
CA THR A 57 13.18 34.79 -9.66
C THR A 57 13.62 33.46 -9.06
N GLY A 58 12.74 32.45 -9.09
CA GLY A 58 13.00 31.12 -8.52
C GLY A 58 12.56 30.94 -7.06
N VAL A 59 11.97 31.98 -6.46
CA VAL A 59 11.41 31.96 -5.10
C VAL A 59 9.89 31.90 -5.17
N ASN A 60 9.25 31.29 -4.16
CA ASN A 60 7.79 31.16 -4.04
C ASN A 60 7.13 30.50 -5.26
N ILE A 61 7.68 29.41 -5.80
CA ILE A 61 7.04 28.70 -6.91
C ILE A 61 5.70 28.10 -6.45
N ARG A 62 4.65 28.22 -7.26
CA ARG A 62 3.27 27.79 -6.97
C ARG A 62 3.19 26.44 -6.26
N GLU A 63 3.79 25.41 -6.85
CA GLU A 63 3.70 24.04 -6.34
C GLU A 63 4.35 23.89 -4.96
N ASP A 64 5.47 24.58 -4.73
CA ASP A 64 6.14 24.58 -3.44
C ASP A 64 5.31 25.35 -2.39
N VAL A 65 4.72 26.48 -2.77
CA VAL A 65 3.84 27.26 -1.87
C VAL A 65 2.60 26.47 -1.50
N LEU A 66 1.91 25.83 -2.45
CA LEU A 66 0.73 24.99 -2.17
C LEU A 66 1.06 23.86 -1.19
N ARG A 67 2.16 23.12 -1.43
CA ARG A 67 2.62 22.07 -0.52
C ARG A 67 2.84 22.58 0.90
N TRP A 68 3.35 23.81 1.04
CA TRP A 68 3.53 24.44 2.34
C TRP A 68 2.22 24.86 2.98
N MET A 69 1.28 25.40 2.21
CA MET A 69 -0.04 25.78 2.71
C MET A 69 -0.78 24.55 3.25
N ASP A 70 -0.79 23.45 2.51
CA ASP A 70 -1.41 22.19 2.91
C ASP A 70 -0.83 21.73 4.24
N ARG A 71 0.50 21.78 4.34
CA ARG A 71 1.20 21.38 5.56
C ARG A 71 0.88 22.30 6.74
N LEU A 72 0.93 23.61 6.54
CA LEU A 72 0.62 24.59 7.58
C LEU A 72 -0.83 24.45 8.07
N HIS A 73 -1.75 24.12 7.17
CA HIS A 73 -3.14 23.85 7.49
C HIS A 73 -3.31 22.57 8.30
N VAL A 74 -2.66 21.47 7.89
CA VAL A 74 -2.62 20.21 8.66
C VAL A 74 -2.02 20.41 10.06
N MET A 75 -1.04 21.32 10.19
CA MET A 75 -0.43 21.69 11.46
C MET A 75 -1.20 22.79 12.23
N TRP A 76 -2.43 23.15 11.81
CA TRP A 76 -3.21 24.28 12.35
C TRP A 76 -2.44 25.60 12.50
N GLY A 77 -1.34 25.78 11.76
CA GLY A 77 -0.61 27.03 11.67
C GLY A 77 -1.37 28.06 10.84
N LEU A 78 -2.15 27.58 9.87
CA LEU A 78 -3.03 28.35 8.98
C LEU A 78 -4.48 27.88 9.18
N ASN A 79 -5.36 28.78 9.65
CA ASN A 79 -6.77 28.44 9.89
C ASN A 79 -7.52 28.22 8.55
N ASP A 80 -8.68 27.60 8.62
CA ASP A 80 -9.48 27.21 7.44
C ASP A 80 -9.84 28.40 6.53
N ALA A 81 -10.15 29.56 7.11
CA ALA A 81 -10.55 30.75 6.36
C ALA A 81 -9.37 31.34 5.58
N ASP A 82 -8.22 31.49 6.23
CA ASP A 82 -6.98 31.97 5.62
C ASP A 82 -6.46 30.97 4.57
N TYR A 83 -6.49 29.67 4.90
CA TYR A 83 -6.10 28.60 3.98
C TYR A 83 -6.99 28.60 2.74
N GLY A 84 -8.31 28.56 2.89
CA GLY A 84 -9.23 28.55 1.74
C GLY A 84 -9.08 29.78 0.85
N THR A 85 -8.85 30.96 1.45
CA THR A 85 -8.67 32.22 0.71
C THR A 85 -7.35 32.26 -0.07
N GLU A 86 -6.23 31.99 0.57
CA GLU A 86 -4.92 32.07 -0.09
C GLU A 86 -4.71 30.87 -1.03
N HIS A 87 -5.15 29.66 -0.66
CA HIS A 87 -4.92 28.44 -1.44
C HIS A 87 -5.61 28.52 -2.80
N ALA A 88 -6.85 29.04 -2.83
CA ALA A 88 -7.58 29.26 -4.07
C ALA A 88 -6.85 30.25 -5.01
N ARG A 89 -6.27 31.32 -4.46
CA ARG A 89 -5.48 32.30 -5.24
C ARG A 89 -4.22 31.68 -5.84
N VAL A 90 -3.46 30.95 -5.01
CA VAL A 90 -2.23 30.28 -5.47
C VAL A 90 -2.53 29.17 -6.48
N THR A 91 -3.59 28.41 -6.27
CA THR A 91 -4.03 27.35 -7.20
C THR A 91 -4.40 27.89 -8.57
N ALA A 92 -4.97 29.10 -8.64
CA ALA A 92 -5.36 29.74 -9.91
C ALA A 92 -4.16 30.20 -10.77
N LEU A 93 -2.94 30.24 -10.21
CA LEU A 93 -1.75 30.59 -10.97
C LEU A 93 -1.34 29.45 -11.93
N PRO A 94 -0.68 29.75 -13.06
CA PRO A 94 -0.11 28.73 -13.94
C PRO A 94 0.93 27.86 -13.22
N ALA A 95 1.11 26.63 -13.70
CA ALA A 95 2.14 25.73 -13.14
C ALA A 95 3.54 26.34 -13.27
N GLY A 96 4.34 26.26 -12.21
CA GLY A 96 5.69 26.85 -12.14
C GLY A 96 5.73 28.38 -12.00
N ALA A 97 4.58 29.06 -11.89
CA ALA A 97 4.55 30.51 -11.70
C ALA A 97 5.09 30.90 -10.31
N ALA A 98 5.74 32.06 -10.23
CA ALA A 98 6.09 32.68 -8.95
C ALA A 98 4.84 33.25 -8.27
N VAL A 99 4.69 33.01 -6.97
CA VAL A 99 3.60 33.49 -6.13
C VAL A 99 4.01 34.81 -5.49
N PRO A 100 3.31 35.93 -5.76
CA PRO A 100 3.62 37.21 -5.14
C PRO A 100 3.41 37.14 -3.62
N VAL A 101 4.36 37.68 -2.84
CA VAL A 101 4.28 37.69 -1.36
C VAL A 101 2.98 38.30 -0.84
N ALA A 102 2.45 39.31 -1.52
CA ALA A 102 1.19 39.97 -1.17
C ALA A 102 -0.03 39.03 -1.24
N GLN A 103 0.06 37.88 -1.90
CA GLN A 103 -1.02 36.89 -2.00
C GLN A 103 -0.99 35.82 -0.90
N ILE A 104 0.10 35.75 -0.11
CA ILE A 104 0.35 34.68 0.88
C ILE A 104 0.72 35.23 2.27
N GLY A 105 0.16 36.37 2.66
CA GLY A 105 0.47 37.06 3.91
C GLY A 105 0.15 36.23 5.16
N ALA A 106 -0.98 35.51 5.16
CA ALA A 106 -1.39 34.63 6.26
C ALA A 106 -0.51 33.39 6.33
N THR A 107 -0.13 32.81 5.20
CA THR A 107 0.85 31.70 5.10
C THR A 107 2.19 32.12 5.71
N ILE A 108 2.70 33.31 5.42
CA ILE A 108 3.94 33.84 5.99
C ILE A 108 3.81 34.07 7.50
N ALA A 109 2.68 34.62 7.94
CA ALA A 109 2.41 34.82 9.37
C ALA A 109 2.31 33.48 10.12
N ALA A 110 1.62 32.49 9.54
CA ALA A 110 1.53 31.13 10.05
C ALA A 110 2.89 30.48 10.22
N TRP A 111 3.74 30.57 9.20
CA TRP A 111 5.11 30.08 9.25
C TRP A 111 5.93 30.78 10.35
N ARG A 112 5.86 32.11 10.45
CA ARG A 112 6.56 32.89 11.50
C ARG A 112 6.10 32.50 12.91
N ARG A 113 4.83 32.10 13.09
CA ARG A 113 4.34 31.59 14.38
C ARG A 113 4.95 30.23 14.72
N LEU A 114 5.11 29.33 13.74
CA LEU A 114 5.64 27.98 13.97
C LEU A 114 7.14 27.93 14.31
N VAL A 115 7.90 28.98 14.02
CA VAL A 115 9.29 29.11 14.51
C VAL A 115 9.39 29.62 15.95
N LEU A 116 8.27 30.03 16.55
CA LEU A 116 8.21 30.34 17.98
C LEU A 116 8.06 29.05 18.79
N PRO A 117 8.49 29.02 20.06
CA PRO A 117 8.29 27.88 20.95
C PRO A 117 6.84 27.86 21.45
N THR A 118 5.88 27.80 20.54
CA THR A 118 4.45 27.72 20.85
C THR A 118 3.85 26.44 20.27
N LEU A 119 2.92 25.84 21.01
CA LEU A 119 2.24 24.60 20.66
C LEU A 119 0.76 24.72 21.00
N ALA A 120 -0.09 24.64 19.98
CA ALA A 120 -1.53 24.58 20.16
C ALA A 120 -1.96 23.15 20.52
N ALA A 121 -3.01 23.00 21.35
CA ALA A 121 -3.50 21.69 21.77
C ALA A 121 -3.84 20.73 20.62
N PRO A 122 -4.49 21.16 19.52
CA PRO A 122 -4.73 20.28 18.38
C PRO A 122 -3.44 19.75 17.74
N VAL A 123 -2.40 20.58 17.63
CA VAL A 123 -1.09 20.20 17.08
C VAL A 123 -0.44 19.13 17.94
N ALA A 124 -0.42 19.36 19.25
CA ALA A 124 0.13 18.42 20.21
C ALA A 124 -0.58 17.05 20.11
N GLN A 125 -1.91 17.05 20.07
CA GLN A 125 -2.71 15.82 20.05
C GLN A 125 -2.54 15.05 18.74
N ASN A 126 -2.68 15.71 17.60
CA ASN A 126 -2.76 14.99 16.33
C ASN A 126 -1.40 14.73 15.68
N LEU A 127 -0.40 15.58 15.95
CA LEU A 127 0.92 15.46 15.30
C LEU A 127 2.01 14.97 16.25
N MET A 128 1.92 15.30 17.54
CA MET A 128 2.88 14.86 18.55
C MET A 128 2.35 13.72 19.42
N ARG A 129 1.05 13.41 19.33
CA ARG A 129 0.35 12.45 20.21
C ARG A 129 0.53 12.77 21.69
N VAL A 130 0.61 14.05 22.02
CA VAL A 130 0.67 14.57 23.40
C VAL A 130 -0.69 15.16 23.72
N ALA A 131 -1.38 14.55 24.68
CA ALA A 131 -2.64 15.09 25.17
C ALA A 131 -2.36 16.30 26.07
N ILE A 132 -2.61 17.50 25.55
CA ILE A 132 -2.63 18.74 26.33
C ILE A 132 -4.01 19.38 26.25
N SER A 133 -4.42 20.04 27.32
CA SER A 133 -5.73 20.68 27.45
C SER A 133 -5.76 22.11 26.92
N ASP A 134 -4.60 22.76 26.81
CA ASP A 134 -4.45 24.15 26.38
C ASP A 134 -3.12 24.36 25.64
N GLY A 135 -2.91 25.55 25.09
CA GLY A 135 -1.68 25.92 24.41
C GLY A 135 -0.49 26.16 25.37
N ILE A 136 0.71 25.83 24.88
CA ILE A 136 1.99 26.10 25.56
C ILE A 136 2.77 27.10 24.73
N GLY A 137 3.31 28.15 25.33
CA GLY A 137 4.05 29.21 24.65
C GLY A 137 3.91 30.57 25.33
N VAL A 138 4.67 31.56 24.84
CA VAL A 138 4.56 32.95 25.32
C VAL A 138 3.14 33.46 25.06
N GLY A 139 2.48 33.97 26.11
CA GLY A 139 1.10 34.49 26.02
C GLY A 139 0.00 33.42 26.05
N LEU A 140 0.35 32.14 26.27
CA LEU A 140 -0.59 31.04 26.42
C LEU A 140 -0.71 30.58 27.89
N ALA A 141 -1.67 29.70 28.19
CA ALA A 141 -1.99 29.30 29.55
C ALA A 141 -0.82 28.58 30.27
N ASN A 142 0.00 27.82 29.53
CA ASN A 142 1.16 27.09 30.07
C ASN A 142 0.80 26.28 31.32
N LYS A 143 -0.33 25.56 31.28
CA LYS A 143 -0.77 24.75 32.42
C LYS A 143 0.32 23.75 32.78
N LYS A 144 0.54 23.54 34.07
CA LYS A 144 1.62 22.68 34.58
C LYS A 144 1.60 21.29 33.93
N ASP A 145 0.44 20.65 33.90
CA ASP A 145 0.32 19.28 33.38
C ASP A 145 0.57 19.22 31.87
N ASP A 146 0.18 20.27 31.13
CA ASP A 146 0.43 20.37 29.69
C ASP A 146 1.93 20.58 29.41
N VAL A 147 2.59 21.51 30.13
CA VAL A 147 4.03 21.76 30.01
C VAL A 147 4.82 20.51 30.41
N ALA A 148 4.38 19.79 31.43
CA ALA A 148 4.96 18.53 31.85
C ALA A 148 4.85 17.45 30.76
N ALA A 149 3.68 17.26 30.16
CA ALA A 149 3.47 16.29 29.09
C ALA A 149 4.34 16.60 27.86
N VAL A 150 4.46 17.88 27.48
CA VAL A 150 5.36 18.28 26.39
C VAL A 150 6.82 18.07 26.75
N GLN A 151 7.21 18.36 27.99
CA GLN A 151 8.57 18.13 28.44
C GLN A 151 8.95 16.63 28.35
N ASP A 152 8.01 15.75 28.69
CA ASP A 152 8.18 14.28 28.57
C ASP A 152 8.32 13.88 27.11
N PHE A 153 7.51 14.44 26.22
CA PHE A 153 7.62 14.21 24.79
C PHE A 153 8.99 14.64 24.25
N VAL A 154 9.42 15.89 24.49
CA VAL A 154 10.67 16.40 23.89
C VAL A 154 11.90 15.70 24.49
N HIS A 155 11.79 15.21 25.73
CA HIS A 155 12.79 14.33 26.33
C HIS A 155 12.83 12.95 25.66
N ALA A 156 11.68 12.31 25.44
CA ALA A 156 11.59 11.04 24.71
C ALA A 156 12.13 11.15 23.26
N GLN A 157 11.99 12.32 22.64
CA GLN A 157 12.58 12.63 21.34
C GLN A 157 14.09 12.93 21.38
N TRP A 158 14.70 12.94 22.57
CA TRP A 158 16.09 13.37 22.79
C TRP A 158 16.37 14.81 22.35
N LEU A 159 15.34 15.66 22.33
CA LEU A 159 15.44 17.10 22.08
C LEU A 159 15.74 17.87 23.37
N LEU A 160 15.42 17.27 24.51
CA LEU A 160 15.82 17.71 25.84
C LEU A 160 16.71 16.62 26.45
N SER A 161 17.90 16.97 26.95
CA SER A 161 18.83 15.99 27.51
C SER A 161 18.39 15.51 28.91
N ASN A 162 18.94 14.39 29.39
CA ASN A 162 18.68 13.90 30.75
C ASN A 162 19.05 14.93 31.83
N ASP A 163 20.15 15.65 31.65
CA ASP A 163 20.61 16.67 32.61
C ASP A 163 19.72 17.92 32.57
N ASP A 164 19.14 18.25 31.41
CA ASP A 164 18.24 19.38 31.23
C ASP A 164 16.81 19.07 31.71
N TYR A 165 16.37 17.84 31.49
CA TYR A 165 15.09 17.31 31.96
C TYR A 165 15.13 17.14 33.49
N GLY A 166 16.14 16.46 34.01
CA GLY A 166 16.37 16.23 35.43
C GLY A 166 16.60 14.76 35.74
N SER A 167 17.28 14.51 36.86
CA SER A 167 17.43 13.17 37.44
C SER A 167 17.04 13.21 38.92
N ALA A 168 16.90 12.04 39.54
CA ALA A 168 16.66 11.93 40.98
C ALA A 168 17.75 12.62 41.84
N THR A 169 18.90 12.95 41.27
CA THR A 169 20.08 13.50 41.98
C THR A 169 20.46 14.92 41.58
N ALA A 170 19.76 15.56 40.62
CA ALA A 170 20.02 16.94 40.23
C ALA A 170 18.72 17.67 39.81
N PRO A 171 18.36 18.80 40.45
CA PRO A 171 17.15 19.54 40.10
C PRO A 171 17.36 20.27 38.77
N ALA A 172 16.69 19.80 37.72
CA ALA A 172 16.63 20.45 36.42
C ALA A 172 15.21 20.99 36.13
N GLU A 173 14.91 21.34 34.88
CA GLU A 173 13.68 22.05 34.53
C GLU A 173 12.41 21.28 34.88
N ARG A 174 12.43 19.94 34.94
CA ARG A 174 11.28 19.15 35.40
C ARG A 174 10.91 19.45 36.84
N ALA A 175 11.89 19.65 37.72
CA ALA A 175 11.61 20.02 39.11
C ALA A 175 10.97 21.41 39.19
N VAL A 176 11.37 22.34 38.30
CA VAL A 176 10.75 23.66 38.18
C VAL A 176 9.29 23.55 37.75
N VAL A 177 8.99 22.74 36.72
CA VAL A 177 7.61 22.47 36.27
C VAL A 177 6.79 21.86 37.40
N MET A 178 7.28 20.80 38.06
CA MET A 178 6.53 20.09 39.10
C MET A 178 6.34 20.93 40.37
N GLY A 179 7.30 21.82 40.69
CA GLY A 179 7.22 22.76 41.81
C GLY A 179 6.42 24.02 41.51
N SER A 180 5.97 24.23 40.27
CA SER A 180 5.14 25.37 39.88
C SER A 180 3.68 25.21 40.35
N GLY A 181 2.93 26.31 40.33
CA GLY A 181 1.50 26.35 40.62
C GLY A 181 0.65 25.69 39.52
N ALA A 182 -0.51 26.27 39.21
CA ALA A 182 -1.36 25.79 38.12
C ALA A 182 -0.74 26.03 36.73
N THR A 183 0.12 27.04 36.61
CA THR A 183 0.78 27.46 35.38
C THR A 183 2.30 27.55 35.58
N VAL A 184 3.04 27.40 34.48
CA VAL A 184 4.50 27.47 34.45
C VAL A 184 4.93 28.70 33.64
N ASP A 185 5.83 29.51 34.20
CA ASP A 185 6.51 30.55 33.42
C ASP A 185 7.60 29.90 32.56
N LEU A 186 7.42 29.89 31.23
CA LEU A 186 8.38 29.30 30.29
C LEU A 186 9.77 29.96 30.34
N ALA A 187 9.90 31.19 30.86
CA ALA A 187 11.20 31.81 31.08
C ALA A 187 12.04 31.06 32.12
N THR A 188 11.40 30.29 33.01
CA THR A 188 12.06 29.46 34.03
C THR A 188 12.44 28.06 33.53
N VAL A 189 11.96 27.67 32.33
CA VAL A 189 12.27 26.40 31.66
C VAL A 189 12.80 26.61 30.22
N PRO A 190 13.86 27.42 30.03
CA PRO A 190 14.34 27.82 28.71
C PRO A 190 14.80 26.67 27.81
N ARG A 191 15.29 25.56 28.35
CA ARG A 191 15.75 24.38 27.58
C ARG A 191 14.55 23.60 27.04
N THR A 192 13.48 23.48 27.82
CA THR A 192 12.19 22.91 27.40
C THR A 192 11.58 23.76 26.29
N ALA A 193 11.60 25.09 26.42
CA ALA A 193 11.14 25.99 25.35
C ALA A 193 11.99 25.86 24.07
N ALA A 194 13.32 25.71 24.20
CA ALA A 194 14.20 25.48 23.06
C ALA A 194 13.94 24.11 22.39
N ALA A 195 13.77 23.05 23.19
CA ALA A 195 13.46 21.70 22.70
C ALA A 195 12.10 21.65 21.99
N LEU A 196 11.09 22.35 22.52
CA LEU A 196 9.79 22.50 21.87
C LEU A 196 9.93 23.21 20.51
N ARG A 197 10.71 24.29 20.42
CA ARG A 197 10.99 24.95 19.15
C ARG A 197 11.61 23.97 18.14
N THR A 198 12.58 23.15 18.56
CA THR A 198 13.17 22.14 17.69
C THR A 198 12.16 21.08 17.26
N ALA A 199 11.27 20.64 18.15
CA ALA A 199 10.21 19.70 17.80
C ALA A 199 9.28 20.29 16.72
N MET A 200 8.87 21.55 16.88
CA MET A 200 8.05 22.25 15.89
C MET A 200 8.76 22.39 14.54
N GLN A 201 10.08 22.60 14.53
CA GLN A 201 10.90 22.60 13.31
C GLN A 201 11.01 21.21 12.65
N MET A 202 11.00 20.13 13.43
CA MET A 202 10.98 18.76 12.87
C MET A 202 9.64 18.47 12.18
N LEU A 203 8.52 18.90 12.79
CA LEU A 203 7.19 18.79 12.19
C LEU A 203 7.06 19.50 10.84
N THR A 204 7.72 20.64 10.67
CA THR A 204 7.69 21.40 9.42
C THR A 204 8.57 20.78 8.32
N THR A 205 9.59 19.99 8.67
CA THR A 205 10.58 19.45 7.72
C THR A 205 10.32 18.00 7.27
N SER A 206 9.20 17.39 7.67
CA SER A 206 8.91 15.95 7.47
C SER A 206 9.93 15.03 8.13
N THR A 207 10.67 15.55 9.10
CA THR A 207 11.51 14.68 9.92
C THR A 207 10.58 13.91 10.84
N ALA A 208 10.45 12.60 10.61
CA ALA A 208 9.65 11.76 11.48
C ALA A 208 10.17 11.87 12.92
N PHE A 209 9.27 12.17 13.86
CA PHE A 209 9.57 11.93 15.27
C PHE A 209 9.84 10.45 15.46
N ARG A 210 10.77 10.13 16.37
CA ARG A 210 10.82 8.77 16.91
C ARG A 210 9.48 8.59 17.59
N ASN A 211 8.64 7.63 17.20
CA ASN A 211 7.31 7.48 17.78
C ASN A 211 7.39 7.65 19.31
N PRO A 212 6.83 8.73 19.91
CA PRO A 212 6.95 8.98 21.32
C PRO A 212 6.03 7.99 22.00
N LEU A 213 6.63 6.93 22.50
CA LEU A 213 5.99 6.03 23.41
C LEU A 213 5.91 6.75 24.76
N GLY A 214 4.70 7.12 25.18
CA GLY A 214 4.42 7.45 26.57
C GLY A 214 4.97 8.77 27.10
N ALA A 215 4.68 9.91 26.44
CA ALA A 215 4.78 11.21 27.11
C ALA A 215 3.73 11.28 28.25
N GLY A 216 4.15 10.94 29.48
CA GLY A 216 3.32 10.97 30.69
C GLY A 216 3.43 9.75 31.61
N LEU A 217 4.16 8.68 31.24
CA LEU A 217 4.37 7.53 32.12
C LEU A 217 5.82 7.48 32.55
N THR A 218 6.08 7.96 33.77
CA THR A 218 7.37 7.84 34.44
C THR A 218 7.62 6.37 34.81
N GLY A 219 8.08 5.60 33.84
CA GLY A 219 8.57 4.24 34.00
C GLY A 219 9.15 3.73 32.68
N PRO A 220 10.14 2.82 32.69
CA PRO A 220 10.45 2.06 31.49
C PRO A 220 9.14 1.48 30.96
N LEU A 221 8.90 1.57 29.64
CA LEU A 221 7.76 0.89 29.02
C LEU A 221 7.74 -0.55 29.54
N ALA A 222 6.55 -1.06 29.84
CA ALA A 222 6.42 -2.45 30.20
C ALA A 222 7.16 -3.29 29.14
N ALA A 223 7.94 -4.28 29.56
CA ALA A 223 8.74 -5.07 28.63
C ALA A 223 7.90 -5.66 27.47
N SER A 224 6.62 -5.94 27.75
CA SER A 224 5.61 -6.34 26.77
C SER A 224 5.34 -5.29 25.69
N GLU A 225 5.25 -4.01 26.03
CA GLU A 225 5.03 -2.93 25.06
C GLU A 225 6.27 -2.74 24.18
N THR A 226 7.47 -2.81 24.76
CA THR A 226 8.71 -2.74 23.98
C THR A 226 8.82 -3.91 22.99
N ALA A 227 8.46 -5.13 23.42
CA ALA A 227 8.46 -6.31 22.58
C ALA A 227 7.43 -6.21 21.43
N ASP A 228 6.23 -5.72 21.72
CA ASP A 228 5.16 -5.49 20.74
C ASP A 228 5.59 -4.54 19.62
N ILE A 229 6.24 -3.42 19.98
CA ILE A 229 6.74 -2.44 19.01
C ILE A 229 7.86 -3.01 18.17
N ALA A 230 8.78 -3.75 18.78
CA ALA A 230 9.85 -4.44 18.06
C ALA A 230 9.27 -5.45 17.06
N ALA A 231 8.22 -6.20 17.45
CA ALA A 231 7.53 -7.14 16.57
C ALA A 231 6.82 -6.42 15.41
N TYR A 232 6.16 -5.28 15.67
CA TYR A 232 5.54 -4.45 14.63
C TYR A 232 6.57 -3.93 13.60
N GLU A 233 7.69 -3.36 14.05
CA GLU A 233 8.74 -2.88 13.13
C GLU A 233 9.43 -4.03 12.38
N ALA A 234 9.56 -5.20 13.01
CA ALA A 234 10.05 -6.41 12.35
C ALA A 234 9.09 -6.88 11.25
N ALA A 235 7.77 -6.88 11.49
CA ALA A 235 6.78 -7.22 10.48
C ALA A 235 6.84 -6.27 9.27
N LYS A 236 6.98 -4.96 9.50
CA LYS A 236 7.15 -3.97 8.41
C LYS A 236 8.41 -4.24 7.59
N THR A 237 9.54 -4.47 8.27
CA THR A 237 10.81 -4.79 7.61
C THR A 237 10.70 -6.09 6.79
N HIS A 238 10.00 -7.09 7.32
CA HIS A 238 9.75 -8.35 6.63
C HIS A 238 8.89 -8.13 5.37
N HIS A 239 7.83 -7.33 5.48
CA HIS A 239 6.98 -6.98 4.36
C HIS A 239 7.74 -6.24 3.24
N ASP A 240 8.58 -5.26 3.58
CA ASP A 240 9.44 -4.58 2.60
C ASP A 240 10.38 -5.55 1.87
N ALA A 241 10.92 -6.54 2.58
CA ALA A 241 11.74 -7.58 1.99
C ALA A 241 10.93 -8.48 1.03
N ASN A 242 9.74 -8.93 1.45
CA ASN A 242 8.83 -9.72 0.64
C ASN A 242 8.43 -8.98 -0.65
N ARG A 243 8.09 -7.68 -0.54
CA ARG A 243 7.79 -6.83 -1.70
C ARG A 243 8.97 -6.74 -2.66
N THR A 244 10.17 -6.44 -2.15
CA THR A 244 11.38 -6.32 -2.97
C THR A 244 11.68 -7.63 -3.71
N GLN A 245 11.52 -8.76 -3.04
CA GLN A 245 11.69 -10.09 -3.64
C GLN A 245 10.64 -10.36 -4.72
N ALA A 246 9.36 -10.10 -4.44
CA ALA A 246 8.30 -10.28 -5.41
C ALA A 246 8.47 -9.36 -6.64
N THR A 247 8.88 -8.10 -6.46
CA THR A 247 9.20 -7.19 -7.56
C THR A 247 10.26 -7.79 -8.47
N THR A 248 11.34 -8.32 -7.86
CA THR A 248 12.42 -8.98 -8.61
C THR A 248 11.88 -10.16 -9.43
N TRP A 249 11.06 -11.02 -8.82
CA TRP A 249 10.50 -12.18 -9.49
C TRP A 249 9.48 -11.82 -10.58
N VAL A 250 8.67 -10.76 -10.40
CA VAL A 250 7.77 -10.27 -11.45
C VAL A 250 8.56 -9.71 -12.63
N ASP A 251 9.64 -8.95 -12.37
CA ASP A 251 10.51 -8.44 -13.43
C ASP A 251 11.23 -9.59 -14.17
N GLU A 252 11.70 -10.63 -13.46
CA GLU A 252 12.23 -11.86 -14.08
C GLU A 252 11.18 -12.57 -14.95
N GLY A 253 9.96 -12.72 -14.43
CA GLY A 253 8.84 -13.36 -15.14
C GLY A 253 8.41 -12.59 -16.40
N PHE A 254 8.49 -11.26 -16.38
CA PHE A 254 8.24 -10.40 -17.54
C PHE A 254 9.33 -10.53 -18.62
N ASN A 255 10.58 -10.72 -18.22
CA ASN A 255 11.73 -10.75 -19.13
C ASN A 255 12.02 -12.15 -19.71
N GLN A 256 11.45 -13.22 -19.14
CA GLN A 256 11.63 -14.57 -19.69
C GLN A 256 10.80 -14.82 -20.97
N VAL A 257 11.16 -15.88 -21.71
CA VAL A 257 10.55 -16.21 -23.01
C VAL A 257 10.04 -17.65 -23.10
N ALA A 258 10.24 -18.46 -22.06
CA ALA A 258 9.92 -19.89 -22.06
C ALA A 258 8.43 -20.15 -21.78
N ASP A 259 7.84 -19.40 -20.85
CA ASP A 259 6.44 -19.50 -20.45
C ASP A 259 5.71 -18.22 -20.84
N ARG A 260 5.03 -18.24 -22.00
CA ARG A 260 4.32 -17.05 -22.51
C ARG A 260 3.19 -16.61 -21.57
N THR A 261 2.50 -17.55 -20.93
CA THR A 261 1.44 -17.25 -19.97
C THR A 261 2.00 -16.49 -18.78
N LEU A 262 3.14 -16.94 -18.22
CA LEU A 262 3.82 -16.23 -17.12
C LEU A 262 4.25 -14.83 -17.55
N LYS A 263 4.89 -14.71 -18.72
CA LYS A 263 5.34 -13.43 -19.25
C LYS A 263 4.19 -12.44 -19.33
N ASN A 264 3.09 -12.87 -19.93
CA ASN A 264 1.91 -12.06 -20.11
C ASN A 264 1.23 -11.73 -18.77
N SER A 265 1.14 -12.67 -17.82
CA SER A 265 0.67 -12.39 -16.46
C SER A 265 1.53 -11.33 -15.77
N CYS A 266 2.86 -11.38 -15.90
CA CYS A 266 3.72 -10.30 -15.39
C CYS A 266 3.53 -8.99 -16.18
N GLU A 267 3.25 -9.03 -17.49
CA GLU A 267 2.91 -7.85 -18.30
C GLU A 267 1.64 -7.15 -17.77
N TRP A 268 0.64 -7.89 -17.28
CA TRP A 268 -0.54 -7.29 -16.64
C TRP A 268 -0.16 -6.42 -15.44
N VAL A 269 0.77 -6.92 -14.61
CA VAL A 269 1.26 -6.19 -13.44
C VAL A 269 2.08 -4.96 -13.87
N LYS A 270 3.00 -5.14 -14.82
CA LYS A 270 3.88 -4.06 -15.31
C LYS A 270 3.14 -2.92 -15.99
N THR A 271 2.04 -3.23 -16.68
CA THR A 271 1.23 -2.25 -17.41
C THR A 271 0.11 -1.63 -16.55
N GLY A 272 -0.05 -2.08 -15.30
CA GLY A 272 -1.11 -1.63 -14.40
C GLY A 272 -2.50 -2.14 -14.79
N ARG A 273 -2.60 -3.15 -15.66
CA ARG A 273 -3.86 -3.84 -15.98
C ARG A 273 -4.42 -4.55 -14.74
N SER A 274 -3.52 -5.08 -13.92
CA SER A 274 -3.83 -5.56 -12.58
C SER A 274 -2.86 -4.97 -11.57
N LYS A 275 -3.39 -4.55 -10.43
CA LYS A 275 -2.57 -4.19 -9.28
C LYS A 275 -2.26 -5.46 -8.52
N VAL A 276 -0.98 -5.69 -8.19
CA VAL A 276 -0.59 -6.81 -7.34
C VAL A 276 -0.26 -6.29 -5.95
N PHE A 277 -0.84 -6.89 -4.92
CA PHE A 277 -0.57 -6.61 -3.52
C PHE A 277 0.18 -7.80 -2.94
N ILE A 278 1.38 -7.56 -2.41
CA ILE A 278 2.10 -8.57 -1.64
C ILE A 278 1.64 -8.45 -0.21
N LEU A 279 1.08 -9.53 0.32
CA LEU A 279 0.47 -9.58 1.64
C LEU A 279 1.40 -10.34 2.60
N SER A 280 1.73 -9.74 3.73
CA SER A 280 2.56 -10.32 4.80
C SER A 280 1.81 -10.28 6.12
N ALA A 281 2.04 -11.26 6.98
CA ALA A 281 1.28 -11.37 8.23
C ALA A 281 1.56 -10.16 9.13
N THR A 282 0.53 -9.61 9.76
CA THR A 282 0.73 -8.60 10.81
C THR A 282 1.42 -9.24 12.03
N HIS A 283 2.20 -8.48 12.79
CA HIS A 283 2.82 -8.96 14.05
C HIS A 283 1.79 -9.49 15.08
N ASP A 284 0.54 -9.04 14.97
CA ASP A 284 -0.58 -9.38 15.84
C ASP A 284 -1.63 -10.27 15.12
N SER A 285 -1.24 -10.95 14.04
CA SER A 285 -2.15 -11.59 13.07
C SER A 285 -3.22 -12.48 13.69
N THR A 286 -2.83 -13.46 14.49
CA THR A 286 -3.80 -14.37 15.16
C THR A 286 -4.75 -13.62 16.10
N ALA A 287 -4.23 -12.67 16.89
CA ALA A 287 -5.04 -11.92 17.84
C ALA A 287 -6.04 -10.99 17.13
N ARG A 288 -5.60 -10.41 16.01
CA ARG A 288 -6.42 -9.55 15.16
C ARG A 288 -7.51 -10.35 14.44
N ALA A 289 -7.17 -11.49 13.83
CA ALA A 289 -8.12 -12.37 13.16
C ALA A 289 -9.20 -12.88 14.14
N ALA A 290 -8.78 -13.35 15.32
CA ALA A 290 -9.70 -13.79 16.37
C ALA A 290 -10.66 -12.66 16.81
N ALA A 291 -10.16 -11.42 16.96
CA ALA A 291 -10.99 -10.27 17.30
C ALA A 291 -11.98 -9.87 16.19
N SER A 292 -11.71 -10.28 14.94
CA SER A 292 -12.60 -10.12 13.79
C SER A 292 -13.54 -11.32 13.57
N GLY A 293 -13.56 -12.30 14.47
CA GLY A 293 -14.45 -13.47 14.39
C GLY A 293 -13.85 -14.67 13.66
N PHE A 294 -12.56 -14.64 13.34
CA PHE A 294 -11.85 -15.68 12.61
C PHE A 294 -10.71 -16.29 13.46
N PRO A 295 -11.03 -17.11 14.47
CA PRO A 295 -10.03 -17.61 15.43
C PRO A 295 -8.98 -18.56 14.82
N ALA A 296 -9.29 -19.18 13.68
CA ALA A 296 -8.34 -20.00 12.90
C ALA A 296 -7.70 -19.24 11.74
N GLY A 297 -8.09 -17.97 11.55
CA GLY A 297 -7.68 -17.14 10.44
C GLY A 297 -6.37 -16.42 10.68
N ALA A 298 -6.02 -15.59 9.71
CA ALA A 298 -4.85 -14.72 9.73
C ALA A 298 -5.21 -13.33 9.18
N THR A 299 -4.41 -12.34 9.54
CA THR A 299 -4.50 -11.01 8.95
C THR A 299 -3.22 -10.61 8.28
N TRP A 300 -3.37 -9.97 7.13
CA TRP A 300 -2.29 -9.66 6.22
C TRP A 300 -2.31 -8.18 5.84
N PHE A 301 -1.15 -7.57 5.63
CA PHE A 301 -1.01 -6.22 5.09
C PHE A 301 -0.04 -6.26 3.91
N SER A 302 -0.16 -5.43 2.88
CA SER A 302 -0.85 -4.14 2.80
C SER A 302 -1.94 -4.18 1.73
N TYR A 303 -3.21 -4.31 2.10
CA TYR A 303 -4.34 -4.31 1.16
C TYR A 303 -5.53 -3.55 1.77
N PRO A 304 -6.22 -2.66 1.03
CA PRO A 304 -6.22 -2.49 -0.43
C PRO A 304 -5.29 -1.38 -0.97
N ALA A 305 -4.33 -0.89 -0.18
CA ALA A 305 -3.39 0.14 -0.60
C ALA A 305 -1.95 -0.38 -0.63
N GLY A 306 -1.06 0.30 -1.36
CA GLY A 306 0.35 -0.09 -1.46
C GLY A 306 0.54 -1.31 -2.36
N ASP A 307 0.06 -1.27 -3.60
CA ASP A 307 0.39 -2.28 -4.63
C ASP A 307 1.91 -2.35 -4.87
N LEU A 308 2.38 -3.42 -5.52
CA LEU A 308 3.79 -3.78 -5.70
C LEU A 308 4.68 -2.64 -6.21
N TYR A 309 4.15 -1.74 -7.04
CA TYR A 309 4.92 -0.64 -7.64
C TYR A 309 4.64 0.73 -7.01
N SER A 310 3.79 0.81 -5.99
CA SER A 310 3.64 2.01 -5.16
C SER A 310 4.43 1.89 -3.85
N SER A 311 4.48 3.00 -3.09
CA SER A 311 5.06 3.00 -1.75
C SER A 311 4.30 2.00 -0.86
N ALA A 312 5.04 1.26 -0.02
CA ALA A 312 4.42 0.40 0.98
C ALA A 312 3.51 1.24 1.89
N VAL A 313 2.34 0.69 2.19
CA VAL A 313 1.40 1.25 3.16
C VAL A 313 1.35 0.30 4.35
N TYR A 314 1.32 0.85 5.56
CA TYR A 314 1.36 0.04 6.77
C TYR A 314 0.06 0.16 7.53
N TYR A 315 -0.31 -0.92 8.19
CA TYR A 315 -1.39 -0.92 9.16
C TYR A 315 -0.97 -0.22 10.44
N ARG A 316 -1.94 0.27 11.20
CA ARG A 316 -1.70 0.92 12.48
C ARG A 316 -1.59 -0.12 13.59
N ARG A 317 -0.49 -0.06 14.36
CA ARG A 317 -0.33 -0.84 15.60
C ARG A 317 -1.42 -0.44 16.60
N LYS A 318 -2.02 -1.44 17.25
CA LYS A 318 -3.01 -1.23 18.31
C LYS A 318 -2.34 -0.64 19.55
N MET A 319 -2.89 0.44 20.09
CA MET A 319 -2.52 0.94 21.43
C MET A 319 -3.33 0.20 22.51
N PRO A 320 -2.84 0.12 23.77
CA PRO A 320 -3.53 -0.64 24.83
C PRO A 320 -5.00 -0.27 25.07
N THR A 321 -5.38 0.98 24.81
CA THR A 321 -6.73 1.51 25.00
C THR A 321 -7.60 1.49 23.74
N GLU A 322 -7.07 1.01 22.62
CA GLU A 322 -7.72 1.08 21.31
C GLU A 322 -8.17 -0.29 20.81
N GLY A 323 -9.13 -0.30 19.89
CA GLY A 323 -9.43 -1.47 19.06
C GLY A 323 -8.37 -1.69 17.99
N PHE A 324 -8.40 -2.87 17.34
CA PHE A 324 -7.61 -3.09 16.14
C PHE A 324 -8.08 -2.16 15.02
N ASP A 325 -7.14 -1.46 14.40
CA ASP A 325 -7.37 -0.70 13.18
C ASP A 325 -7.02 -1.58 11.99
N ASN A 326 -8.05 -2.07 11.28
CA ASN A 326 -7.89 -2.94 10.11
C ASN A 326 -7.78 -2.14 8.80
N THR A 327 -7.48 -0.84 8.87
CA THR A 327 -7.12 -0.08 7.66
C THR A 327 -5.85 -0.66 7.05
N ASN A 328 -5.91 -1.00 5.75
CA ASN A 328 -4.86 -1.68 4.99
C ASN A 328 -4.54 -3.11 5.46
N VAL A 329 -5.47 -3.74 6.16
CA VAL A 329 -5.37 -5.13 6.60
C VAL A 329 -6.47 -5.95 5.94
N ASP A 330 -6.05 -7.00 5.26
CA ASP A 330 -6.92 -8.07 4.81
C ASP A 330 -7.08 -9.11 5.92
N VAL A 331 -8.31 -9.53 6.19
CA VAL A 331 -8.65 -10.47 7.27
C VAL A 331 -9.21 -11.73 6.63
N GLN A 332 -8.49 -12.83 6.76
CA GLN A 332 -8.84 -14.13 6.19
C GLN A 332 -9.29 -15.08 7.29
N ASP A 333 -10.25 -15.95 6.96
CA ASP A 333 -10.72 -17.02 7.83
C ASP A 333 -9.82 -18.27 7.80
N ASP A 334 -8.96 -18.37 6.79
CA ASP A 334 -7.88 -19.35 6.65
C ASP A 334 -6.50 -18.66 6.66
N ALA A 335 -5.55 -19.27 7.37
CA ALA A 335 -4.16 -18.82 7.41
C ALA A 335 -3.31 -19.35 6.24
N ASN A 336 -3.85 -20.24 5.40
CA ASN A 336 -3.13 -20.93 4.32
C ASN A 336 -3.50 -20.43 2.92
N VAL A 337 -4.17 -19.28 2.81
CA VAL A 337 -4.50 -18.72 1.50
C VAL A 337 -3.21 -18.22 0.84
N ASP A 338 -2.92 -18.68 -0.37
CA ASP A 338 -1.69 -18.34 -1.11
C ASP A 338 -1.86 -17.14 -2.07
N GLY A 339 -3.09 -16.92 -2.57
CA GLY A 339 -3.45 -15.79 -3.42
C GLY A 339 -4.96 -15.65 -3.55
N PHE A 340 -5.40 -14.47 -3.98
CA PHE A 340 -6.78 -14.26 -4.44
C PHE A 340 -6.84 -13.13 -5.46
N GLN A 341 -7.91 -13.11 -6.25
CA GLN A 341 -8.25 -12.02 -7.15
C GLN A 341 -9.56 -11.36 -6.70
N ASN A 342 -9.58 -10.03 -6.72
CA ASN A 342 -10.79 -9.24 -6.53
C ASN A 342 -10.87 -8.11 -7.55
N GLY A 343 -11.65 -8.33 -8.61
CA GLY A 343 -11.82 -7.36 -9.69
C GLY A 343 -10.54 -7.22 -10.53
N SER A 344 -9.88 -6.06 -10.49
CA SER A 344 -8.57 -5.87 -11.15
C SER A 344 -7.40 -6.22 -10.24
N ASP A 345 -7.66 -6.42 -8.95
CA ASP A 345 -6.63 -6.49 -7.93
C ASP A 345 -6.29 -7.95 -7.65
N ILE A 346 -5.00 -8.24 -7.58
CA ILE A 346 -4.45 -9.56 -7.27
C ILE A 346 -3.70 -9.42 -5.94
N ALA A 347 -4.01 -10.29 -4.98
CA ALA A 347 -3.26 -10.41 -3.75
C ALA A 347 -2.43 -11.70 -3.78
N LEU A 348 -1.16 -11.61 -3.39
CA LEU A 348 -0.25 -12.75 -3.25
C LEU A 348 0.30 -12.76 -1.83
N MET A 349 0.08 -13.86 -1.10
CA MET A 349 0.41 -13.96 0.31
C MET A 349 1.85 -14.43 0.50
N GLU A 350 2.44 -14.08 1.65
CA GLU A 350 3.81 -14.49 1.99
C GLU A 350 3.97 -16.01 2.06
N THR A 351 2.88 -16.77 2.26
CA THR A 351 2.88 -18.23 2.17
C THR A 351 3.29 -18.71 0.79
N ALA A 352 2.80 -18.07 -0.29
CA ALA A 352 3.21 -18.36 -1.65
C ALA A 352 4.68 -17.98 -1.88
N LEU A 353 5.14 -16.84 -1.34
CA LEU A 353 6.54 -16.41 -1.43
C LEU A 353 7.48 -17.39 -0.71
N ALA A 354 7.08 -17.87 0.48
CA ALA A 354 7.85 -18.80 1.30
C ALA A 354 8.05 -20.16 0.62
N ARG A 355 7.12 -20.56 -0.27
CA ARG A 355 7.23 -21.76 -1.12
C ARG A 355 8.16 -21.56 -2.33
N GLY A 356 8.61 -20.32 -2.56
CA GLY A 356 9.64 -19.96 -3.54
C GLY A 356 9.08 -19.42 -4.85
N ARG A 357 10.00 -18.92 -5.68
CA ARG A 357 9.70 -18.17 -6.91
C ARG A 357 8.74 -18.90 -7.86
N ASP A 358 9.05 -20.15 -8.19
CA ASP A 358 8.28 -20.91 -9.17
C ASP A 358 6.85 -21.16 -8.69
N TYR A 359 6.65 -21.26 -7.37
CA TYR A 359 5.31 -21.37 -6.78
C TYR A 359 4.57 -20.04 -6.83
N LEU A 360 5.22 -18.93 -6.45
CA LEU A 360 4.61 -17.59 -6.60
C LEU A 360 4.17 -17.32 -8.03
N TRP A 361 4.99 -17.67 -9.02
CA TRP A 361 4.65 -17.53 -10.44
C TRP A 361 3.45 -18.38 -10.85
N SER A 362 3.30 -19.56 -10.27
CA SER A 362 2.13 -20.43 -10.45
C SER A 362 0.87 -19.72 -9.95
N VAL A 363 0.91 -19.17 -8.73
CA VAL A 363 -0.21 -18.43 -8.13
C VAL A 363 -0.52 -17.16 -8.94
N LEU A 364 0.48 -16.37 -9.34
CA LEU A 364 0.25 -15.17 -10.16
C LEU A 364 -0.43 -15.49 -11.49
N LYS A 365 -0.04 -16.58 -12.16
CA LYS A 365 -0.71 -17.02 -13.40
C LYS A 365 -2.16 -17.43 -13.15
N HIS A 366 -2.41 -18.13 -12.04
CA HIS A 366 -3.75 -18.52 -11.59
C HIS A 366 -4.63 -17.30 -11.39
N GLU A 367 -4.20 -16.34 -10.56
CA GLU A 367 -4.98 -15.15 -10.26
C GLU A 367 -5.19 -14.24 -11.49
N ALA A 368 -4.18 -14.13 -12.37
CA ALA A 368 -4.33 -13.40 -13.62
C ALA A 368 -5.34 -14.06 -14.58
N GLN A 369 -5.46 -15.40 -14.56
CA GLN A 369 -6.41 -16.12 -15.41
C GLN A 369 -7.86 -15.81 -15.02
N HIS A 370 -8.16 -15.58 -13.74
CA HIS A 370 -9.48 -15.09 -13.32
C HIS A 370 -9.85 -13.77 -14.00
N GLY A 371 -8.90 -12.81 -14.02
CA GLY A 371 -9.09 -11.56 -14.74
C GLY A 371 -9.20 -11.74 -16.26
N ALA A 372 -8.46 -12.69 -16.84
CA ALA A 372 -8.44 -12.95 -18.28
C ALA A 372 -9.70 -13.68 -18.78
N ASP A 373 -10.45 -14.34 -17.90
CA ASP A 373 -11.65 -15.11 -18.25
C ASP A 373 -12.94 -14.28 -18.35
N HIS A 374 -12.95 -13.03 -17.85
CA HIS A 374 -14.14 -12.16 -17.82
C HIS A 374 -15.40 -12.88 -17.30
N HIS A 375 -15.23 -13.69 -16.25
CA HIS A 375 -16.24 -14.66 -15.85
C HIS A 375 -17.49 -14.02 -15.23
N GLY A 376 -18.62 -14.72 -15.34
CA GLY A 376 -19.86 -14.36 -14.66
C GLY A 376 -19.86 -14.71 -13.17
N THR A 377 -20.99 -14.47 -12.50
CA THR A 377 -21.19 -14.71 -11.06
C THR A 377 -21.92 -16.01 -10.72
N GLY A 378 -22.35 -16.77 -11.72
CA GLY A 378 -23.04 -18.05 -11.50
C GLY A 378 -22.09 -19.14 -11.01
N ASN A 379 -22.58 -20.11 -10.23
CA ASN A 379 -21.75 -21.20 -9.68
C ASN A 379 -20.91 -21.93 -10.75
N PHE A 380 -21.47 -22.17 -11.94
CA PHE A 380 -20.72 -22.80 -13.02
C PHE A 380 -19.66 -21.88 -13.62
N GLU A 381 -19.94 -20.58 -13.71
CA GLU A 381 -18.96 -19.59 -14.19
C GLU A 381 -17.78 -19.46 -13.22
N LEU A 382 -18.07 -19.47 -11.91
CA LEU A 382 -17.04 -19.53 -10.85
C LEU A 382 -16.21 -20.82 -10.94
N TYR A 383 -16.86 -21.98 -11.05
CA TYR A 383 -16.15 -23.25 -11.27
C TYR A 383 -15.30 -23.21 -12.54
N ARG A 384 -15.83 -22.65 -13.62
CA ARG A 384 -15.17 -22.58 -14.93
C ARG A 384 -13.88 -21.80 -14.85
N THR A 385 -13.90 -20.65 -14.19
CA THR A 385 -12.69 -19.83 -14.08
C THR A 385 -11.63 -20.46 -13.18
N GLU A 386 -12.02 -21.10 -12.06
CA GLU A 386 -11.09 -21.89 -11.25
C GLU A 386 -10.49 -23.05 -12.03
N PHE A 387 -11.32 -23.77 -12.78
CA PHE A 387 -10.85 -24.86 -13.62
C PHE A 387 -9.82 -24.39 -14.65
N ASN A 388 -10.09 -23.27 -15.33
CA ASN A 388 -9.16 -22.68 -16.28
C ASN A 388 -7.85 -22.25 -15.63
N ALA A 389 -7.93 -21.59 -14.47
CA ALA A 389 -6.79 -21.10 -13.71
C ALA A 389 -5.88 -22.26 -13.24
N TYR A 390 -6.46 -23.32 -12.67
CA TYR A 390 -5.70 -24.53 -12.30
C TYR A 390 -5.15 -25.28 -13.51
N TRP A 391 -5.86 -25.30 -14.64
CA TRP A 391 -5.42 -26.01 -15.83
C TRP A 391 -4.30 -25.29 -16.58
N LEU A 392 -4.37 -23.97 -16.70
CA LEU A 392 -3.46 -23.14 -17.51
C LEU A 392 -2.36 -22.47 -16.68
N GLY A 393 -2.69 -22.08 -15.45
CA GLY A 393 -1.83 -21.29 -14.58
C GLY A 393 -1.05 -22.12 -13.56
N SER A 394 -1.67 -23.17 -13.00
CA SER A 394 -1.06 -23.97 -11.92
C SER A 394 -0.22 -25.15 -12.45
N ARG A 395 0.98 -25.33 -11.88
CA ARG A 395 1.81 -26.53 -12.13
C ARG A 395 1.32 -27.76 -11.36
N GLU A 396 0.41 -27.58 -10.39
CA GLU A 396 0.00 -28.63 -9.45
C GLU A 396 -0.61 -29.85 -10.17
N TYR A 397 -1.27 -29.63 -11.30
CA TYR A 397 -1.96 -30.67 -12.06
C TYR A 397 -1.29 -31.03 -13.40
N ASP A 398 -0.08 -30.52 -13.65
CA ASP A 398 0.64 -30.79 -14.89
C ASP A 398 1.04 -32.27 -15.03
N ALA A 399 1.29 -32.94 -13.90
CA ALA A 399 1.58 -34.37 -13.86
C ALA A 399 0.36 -35.23 -14.27
N GLU A 400 -0.86 -34.70 -14.12
CA GLU A 400 -2.06 -35.43 -14.49
C GLU A 400 -2.31 -35.34 -15.99
N SER A 401 -2.58 -36.50 -16.58
CA SER A 401 -2.80 -36.60 -18.03
C SER A 401 -4.14 -35.92 -18.43
N PRO A 402 -4.13 -35.03 -19.43
CA PRO A 402 -5.36 -34.38 -19.90
C PRO A 402 -6.25 -35.33 -20.73
N THR A 403 -5.73 -36.47 -21.18
CA THR A 403 -6.44 -37.40 -22.08
C THR A 403 -6.74 -38.75 -21.45
N ARG A 404 -5.96 -39.19 -20.45
CA ARG A 404 -6.21 -40.45 -19.71
C ARG A 404 -7.61 -40.43 -19.11
N VAL A 405 -8.36 -41.50 -19.35
CA VAL A 405 -9.70 -41.67 -18.78
C VAL A 405 -9.59 -42.40 -17.44
N VAL A 406 -10.27 -41.88 -16.41
CA VAL A 406 -10.40 -42.47 -15.07
C VAL A 406 -11.87 -42.66 -14.72
N GLN A 407 -12.18 -43.55 -13.77
CA GLN A 407 -13.55 -43.84 -13.33
C GLN A 407 -13.77 -43.33 -11.91
N HIS A 408 -14.64 -42.32 -11.77
CA HIS A 408 -15.03 -41.77 -10.47
C HIS A 408 -16.54 -41.53 -10.43
N TRP A 409 -17.16 -41.89 -9.31
CA TRP A 409 -18.61 -41.79 -9.09
C TRP A 409 -19.45 -42.43 -10.20
N GLY A 410 -19.00 -43.59 -10.69
CA GLY A 410 -19.68 -44.35 -11.75
C GLY A 410 -19.68 -43.67 -13.13
N ARG A 411 -18.77 -42.72 -13.37
CA ARG A 411 -18.63 -41.98 -14.62
C ARG A 411 -17.17 -41.91 -15.07
N SER A 412 -16.99 -41.75 -16.38
CA SER A 412 -15.70 -41.48 -17.00
C SER A 412 -15.32 -40.00 -16.87
N TRP A 413 -14.08 -39.73 -16.50
CA TRP A 413 -13.48 -38.40 -16.43
C TRP A 413 -12.13 -38.38 -17.13
N ARG A 414 -11.64 -37.20 -17.53
CA ARG A 414 -10.21 -37.03 -17.80
C ARG A 414 -9.45 -36.95 -16.48
N ALA A 415 -8.26 -37.54 -16.39
CA ALA A 415 -7.52 -37.61 -15.12
C ALA A 415 -7.24 -36.21 -14.54
N ARG A 416 -6.75 -35.28 -15.38
CA ARG A 416 -6.55 -33.88 -14.97
C ARG A 416 -7.85 -33.18 -14.57
N GLN A 417 -8.92 -33.38 -15.34
CA GLN A 417 -10.23 -32.80 -15.02
C GLN A 417 -10.71 -33.27 -13.66
N TRP A 418 -10.63 -34.58 -13.39
CA TRP A 418 -11.03 -35.14 -12.09
C TRP A 418 -10.17 -34.57 -10.96
N ALA A 419 -8.85 -34.51 -11.12
CA ALA A 419 -7.97 -34.00 -10.06
C ALA A 419 -8.30 -32.55 -9.66
N ILE A 420 -8.52 -31.67 -10.65
CA ILE A 420 -8.94 -30.29 -10.40
C ILE A 420 -10.32 -30.25 -9.75
N PHE A 421 -11.30 -30.99 -10.29
CA PHE A 421 -12.64 -31.03 -9.73
C PHE A 421 -12.66 -31.57 -8.29
N ASP A 422 -11.89 -32.62 -8.00
CA ASP A 422 -11.80 -33.24 -6.67
C ASP A 422 -11.23 -32.26 -5.63
N HIS A 423 -10.22 -31.49 -6.00
CA HIS A 423 -9.70 -30.38 -5.20
C HIS A 423 -10.77 -29.33 -4.92
N LEU A 424 -11.37 -28.77 -5.98
CA LEU A 424 -12.42 -27.75 -5.87
C LEU A 424 -13.66 -28.25 -5.11
N TYR A 425 -13.95 -29.55 -5.14
CA TYR A 425 -15.09 -30.12 -4.42
C TYR A 425 -14.82 -30.30 -2.92
N HIS A 426 -13.59 -30.54 -2.50
CA HIS A 426 -13.26 -30.85 -1.10
C HIS A 426 -12.67 -29.68 -0.32
N ASP A 427 -12.06 -28.71 -0.99
CA ASP A 427 -11.47 -27.54 -0.35
C ASP A 427 -12.57 -26.56 0.11
N THR A 428 -12.45 -26.10 1.36
CA THR A 428 -13.40 -25.20 2.00
C THR A 428 -13.46 -23.81 1.35
N ALA A 429 -12.37 -23.35 0.71
CA ALA A 429 -12.36 -22.11 -0.07
C ALA A 429 -13.34 -22.15 -1.25
N TYR A 430 -13.67 -23.36 -1.74
CA TYR A 430 -14.56 -23.58 -2.87
C TYR A 430 -15.87 -24.28 -2.47
N ALA A 431 -16.35 -24.04 -1.25
CA ALA A 431 -17.57 -24.67 -0.71
C ALA A 431 -18.81 -24.56 -1.63
N TYR A 432 -18.86 -23.54 -2.50
CA TYR A 432 -19.91 -23.35 -3.49
C TYR A 432 -19.97 -24.49 -4.52
N VAL A 433 -18.83 -25.09 -4.91
CA VAL A 433 -18.76 -26.20 -5.87
C VAL A 433 -19.44 -27.43 -5.28
N LYS A 434 -19.07 -27.79 -4.05
CA LYS A 434 -19.71 -28.89 -3.31
C LYS A 434 -21.20 -28.66 -3.13
N THR A 435 -21.58 -27.46 -2.69
CA THR A 435 -22.99 -27.10 -2.46
C THR A 435 -23.81 -27.21 -3.75
N ALA A 436 -23.31 -26.64 -4.85
CA ALA A 436 -23.98 -26.70 -6.15
C ALA A 436 -24.08 -28.15 -6.66
N TRP A 437 -23.00 -28.92 -6.57
CA TRP A 437 -22.97 -30.33 -6.97
C TRP A 437 -23.94 -31.18 -6.15
N ASP A 438 -23.91 -31.09 -4.83
CA ASP A 438 -24.72 -31.93 -3.94
C ASP A 438 -26.22 -31.59 -4.00
N SER A 439 -26.57 -30.33 -4.28
CA SER A 439 -27.96 -29.91 -4.46
C SER A 439 -28.68 -30.68 -5.58
N GLU A 440 -27.94 -31.25 -6.53
CA GLU A 440 -28.47 -32.02 -7.65
C GLU A 440 -28.45 -33.56 -7.44
N ALA A 441 -28.01 -34.05 -6.27
CA ALA A 441 -27.82 -35.50 -6.04
C ALA A 441 -29.09 -36.34 -6.25
N GLY A 442 -30.23 -35.83 -5.79
CA GLY A 442 -31.53 -36.50 -5.89
C GLY A 442 -32.32 -36.19 -7.17
N LEU A 443 -31.85 -35.26 -8.00
CA LEU A 443 -32.59 -34.83 -9.19
C LEU A 443 -32.51 -35.88 -10.31
N PRO A 444 -33.51 -35.97 -11.21
CA PRO A 444 -33.38 -36.78 -12.42
C PRO A 444 -32.27 -36.23 -13.33
N PRO A 445 -31.59 -37.05 -14.15
CA PRO A 445 -30.43 -36.61 -14.94
C PRO A 445 -30.65 -35.34 -15.78
N ALA A 446 -31.85 -35.16 -16.35
CA ALA A 446 -32.19 -34.00 -17.17
C ALA A 446 -32.27 -32.67 -16.39
N ALA A 447 -32.40 -32.72 -15.06
CA ALA A 447 -32.46 -31.56 -14.18
C ALA A 447 -31.12 -31.26 -13.49
N ARG A 448 -30.05 -32.03 -13.77
CA ARG A 448 -28.72 -31.87 -13.17
C ARG A 448 -27.85 -30.95 -14.02
N THR A 449 -28.18 -29.66 -14.06
CA THR A 449 -27.54 -28.71 -14.98
C THR A 449 -26.08 -28.45 -14.59
N PHE A 450 -25.79 -28.24 -13.30
CA PHE A 450 -24.43 -27.99 -12.82
C PHE A 450 -23.53 -29.23 -12.97
N ARG A 451 -23.98 -30.42 -12.53
CA ARG A 451 -23.21 -31.66 -12.66
C ARG A 451 -22.91 -32.01 -14.12
N THR A 452 -23.88 -31.76 -15.01
CA THR A 452 -23.71 -31.98 -16.44
C THR A 452 -22.69 -31.00 -17.00
N ALA A 453 -22.80 -29.71 -16.69
CA ALA A 453 -21.86 -28.69 -17.14
C ALA A 453 -20.42 -28.98 -16.68
N VAL A 454 -20.20 -29.29 -15.39
CA VAL A 454 -18.89 -29.65 -14.83
C VAL A 454 -18.26 -30.85 -15.54
N ARG A 455 -19.04 -31.92 -15.77
CA ARG A 455 -18.54 -33.13 -16.43
C ARG A 455 -18.21 -32.86 -17.90
N ASP A 456 -19.06 -32.10 -18.59
CA ASP A 456 -18.89 -31.82 -20.01
C ASP A 456 -17.78 -30.77 -20.25
N TYR A 457 -17.38 -30.03 -19.21
CA TYR A 457 -16.26 -29.10 -19.18
C TYR A 457 -14.94 -29.81 -18.80
N TRP A 458 -14.35 -30.53 -19.76
CA TRP A 458 -13.14 -31.34 -19.57
C TRP A 458 -11.86 -30.72 -20.16
N HIS A 459 -11.97 -29.56 -20.80
CA HIS A 459 -10.86 -28.78 -21.34
C HIS A 459 -11.14 -27.29 -21.09
N PRO A 460 -10.09 -26.47 -20.90
CA PRO A 460 -10.29 -25.06 -20.68
C PRO A 460 -10.86 -24.39 -21.93
N GLU A 461 -11.94 -23.66 -21.74
CA GLU A 461 -12.52 -22.75 -22.72
C GLU A 461 -12.45 -21.34 -22.16
N THR A 462 -11.53 -20.55 -22.70
CA THR A 462 -11.32 -19.15 -22.31
C THR A 462 -11.10 -18.30 -23.55
N VAL A 463 -11.47 -17.03 -23.44
CA VAL A 463 -11.23 -16.01 -24.47
C VAL A 463 -9.76 -15.57 -24.49
N ASN A 464 -9.00 -15.83 -23.41
CA ASN A 464 -7.62 -15.39 -23.24
C ASN A 464 -6.77 -16.47 -22.52
N PRO A 465 -6.40 -17.56 -23.21
CA PRO A 465 -5.72 -18.72 -22.59
C PRO A 465 -4.27 -18.47 -22.17
N THR A 466 -3.71 -17.32 -22.54
CA THR A 466 -2.31 -16.99 -22.26
C THR A 466 -2.17 -15.68 -21.52
N ASN A 467 -3.24 -15.19 -20.88
CA ASN A 467 -3.25 -13.95 -20.11
C ASN A 467 -2.68 -12.75 -20.89
N SER A 468 -2.84 -12.65 -22.21
CA SER A 468 -2.30 -11.52 -22.98
C SER A 468 -3.09 -10.24 -22.69
N VAL A 469 -2.40 -9.13 -22.38
CA VAL A 469 -3.01 -7.80 -22.27
C VAL A 469 -3.68 -7.34 -23.58
N ARG A 470 -3.14 -7.77 -24.74
CA ARG A 470 -3.68 -7.42 -26.07
C ARG A 470 -4.99 -8.17 -26.37
N ILE A 471 -5.04 -9.48 -26.09
CA ILE A 471 -6.28 -10.26 -26.16
C ILE A 471 -7.32 -9.67 -25.21
N ASP A 472 -6.96 -9.32 -23.98
CA ASP A 472 -7.87 -8.70 -23.02
C ASP A 472 -8.46 -7.39 -23.54
N ALA A 473 -7.62 -6.48 -24.05
CA ALA A 473 -8.08 -5.24 -24.67
C ALA A 473 -9.01 -5.48 -25.88
N PHE A 474 -8.74 -6.53 -26.67
CA PHE A 474 -9.62 -6.94 -27.76
C PHE A 474 -10.97 -7.48 -27.28
N VAL A 475 -10.98 -8.34 -26.25
CA VAL A 475 -12.19 -8.86 -25.60
C VAL A 475 -13.05 -7.72 -25.08
N THR A 476 -12.47 -6.81 -24.29
CA THR A 476 -13.18 -5.65 -23.74
C THR A 476 -13.75 -4.76 -24.85
N ALA A 477 -13.03 -4.56 -25.96
CA ALA A 477 -13.54 -3.81 -27.09
C ALA A 477 -14.74 -4.50 -27.77
N VAL A 478 -14.73 -5.83 -27.86
CA VAL A 478 -15.85 -6.62 -28.40
C VAL A 478 -17.07 -6.56 -27.48
N GLU A 479 -16.87 -6.74 -26.17
CA GLU A 479 -17.95 -6.70 -25.17
C GLU A 479 -18.63 -5.32 -25.08
N ALA A 480 -17.87 -4.25 -25.30
CA ALA A 480 -18.39 -2.89 -25.35
C ALA A 480 -19.29 -2.63 -26.58
N ALA A 481 -19.23 -3.48 -27.61
CA ALA A 481 -20.06 -3.38 -28.80
C ALA A 481 -21.33 -4.23 -28.69
N SER A 482 -22.27 -3.97 -29.59
CA SER A 482 -23.55 -4.67 -29.68
C SER A 482 -23.96 -4.92 -31.14
N HIS A 483 -24.96 -5.76 -31.36
CA HIS A 483 -25.53 -5.92 -32.70
C HIS A 483 -26.10 -4.61 -33.27
N ALA A 484 -26.57 -3.70 -32.41
CA ALA A 484 -27.03 -2.38 -32.85
C ALA A 484 -25.89 -1.51 -33.42
N ASP A 485 -24.67 -1.64 -32.87
CA ASP A 485 -23.48 -0.99 -33.41
C ASP A 485 -23.15 -1.49 -34.82
N CYS A 486 -23.43 -2.77 -35.10
CA CYS A 486 -23.18 -3.41 -36.39
C CYS A 486 -24.21 -3.01 -37.46
N THR A 487 -25.46 -2.74 -37.08
CA THR A 487 -26.50 -2.29 -38.04
C THR A 487 -26.39 -0.81 -38.33
N ALA A 488 -25.95 -0.01 -37.34
CA ALA A 488 -25.61 1.40 -37.52
C ALA A 488 -24.39 1.60 -38.45
N ALA A 489 -23.60 0.54 -38.71
CA ALA A 489 -22.39 0.56 -39.55
C ALA A 489 -22.65 0.84 -41.05
N ALA A 490 -23.88 1.14 -41.45
CA ALA A 490 -24.13 1.86 -42.71
C ALA A 490 -23.58 3.30 -42.69
N ALA A 491 -23.25 3.85 -41.51
CA ALA A 491 -22.55 5.12 -41.35
C ALA A 491 -21.06 4.90 -41.05
N PRO A 492 -20.13 5.37 -41.91
CA PRO A 492 -18.71 5.44 -41.58
C PRO A 492 -18.51 6.18 -40.26
N GLY A 493 -17.81 5.58 -39.29
CA GLY A 493 -17.41 6.27 -38.05
C GLY A 493 -17.96 5.74 -36.72
N ASN A 494 -18.50 4.50 -36.63
CA ASN A 494 -18.83 3.93 -35.32
C ASN A 494 -17.53 3.74 -34.48
N PRO A 495 -17.37 4.45 -33.35
CA PRO A 495 -16.13 4.42 -32.56
C PRO A 495 -15.86 3.05 -31.91
N ARG A 496 -16.90 2.27 -31.59
CA ARG A 496 -16.73 0.93 -30.99
C ARG A 496 -16.18 -0.07 -31.99
N LEU A 497 -16.69 -0.07 -33.22
CA LEU A 497 -16.15 -0.93 -34.29
C LEU A 497 -14.73 -0.53 -34.70
N ALA A 498 -14.41 0.77 -34.66
CA ALA A 498 -13.05 1.27 -34.84
C ALA A 498 -12.11 0.82 -33.71
N ALA A 499 -12.57 0.82 -32.46
CA ALA A 499 -11.82 0.31 -31.31
C ALA A 499 -11.54 -1.20 -31.45
N ILE A 500 -12.52 -2.00 -31.85
CA ILE A 500 -12.33 -3.44 -32.12
C ILE A 500 -11.28 -3.66 -33.21
N SER A 501 -11.37 -2.91 -34.31
CA SER A 501 -10.41 -3.03 -35.42
C SER A 501 -8.99 -2.65 -34.99
N THR A 502 -8.86 -1.61 -34.17
CA THR A 502 -7.58 -1.17 -33.60
C THR A 502 -7.00 -2.23 -32.67
N ALA A 503 -7.81 -2.78 -31.76
CA ALA A 503 -7.37 -3.83 -30.84
C ALA A 503 -7.02 -5.13 -31.58
N ALA A 504 -7.80 -5.53 -32.59
CA ALA A 504 -7.51 -6.70 -33.43
C ALA A 504 -6.20 -6.56 -34.21
N ALA A 505 -5.90 -5.35 -34.69
CA ALA A 505 -4.65 -5.05 -35.39
C ALA A 505 -3.43 -5.06 -34.45
N ALA A 506 -3.62 -4.80 -33.15
CA ALA A 506 -2.57 -4.85 -32.15
C ALA A 506 -2.21 -6.29 -31.72
N LEU A 507 -3.05 -7.29 -32.00
CA LEU A 507 -2.78 -8.68 -31.70
C LEU A 507 -1.56 -9.20 -32.46
N THR A 508 -0.67 -9.90 -31.76
CA THR A 508 0.46 -10.62 -32.37
C THR A 508 -0.01 -11.88 -33.10
N ALA A 509 0.88 -12.51 -33.88
CA ALA A 509 0.58 -13.78 -34.53
C ALA A 509 0.25 -14.90 -33.52
N ASP A 510 0.94 -14.88 -32.38
CA ASP A 510 0.72 -15.78 -31.26
C ASP A 510 -0.66 -15.55 -30.62
N ASP A 511 -1.00 -14.30 -30.32
CA ASP A 511 -2.31 -13.94 -29.74
C ASP A 511 -3.46 -14.41 -30.64
N LYS A 512 -3.31 -14.22 -31.97
CA LYS A 512 -4.29 -14.68 -32.95
C LYS A 512 -4.40 -16.20 -33.00
N THR A 513 -3.28 -16.91 -32.87
CA THR A 513 -3.25 -18.37 -32.86
C THR A 513 -4.02 -18.91 -31.65
N ASP A 514 -3.80 -18.31 -30.48
CA ASP A 514 -4.43 -18.70 -29.22
C ASP A 514 -5.96 -18.62 -29.28
N ILE A 515 -6.49 -17.53 -29.83
CA ILE A 515 -7.94 -17.28 -29.81
C ILE A 515 -8.68 -17.81 -31.03
N ARG A 516 -7.97 -18.19 -32.11
CA ARG A 516 -8.60 -18.69 -33.35
C ARG A 516 -9.25 -20.06 -33.18
N ALA A 517 -8.65 -20.93 -32.37
CA ALA A 517 -9.15 -22.28 -32.14
C ALA A 517 -10.20 -22.36 -31.01
N GLY A 518 -10.33 -21.31 -30.20
CA GLY A 518 -11.20 -21.29 -29.03
C GLY A 518 -12.69 -21.15 -29.38
N GLY A 519 -13.50 -22.08 -28.86
CA GLY A 519 -14.97 -21.97 -28.89
C GLY A 519 -15.47 -20.69 -28.19
N ALA A 520 -14.85 -20.33 -27.07
CA ALA A 520 -15.20 -19.15 -26.28
C ALA A 520 -15.09 -17.84 -27.08
N MET A 521 -13.96 -17.57 -27.74
CA MET A 521 -13.80 -16.38 -28.59
C MET A 521 -14.81 -16.36 -29.75
N THR A 522 -15.06 -17.51 -30.37
CA THR A 522 -16.07 -17.60 -31.44
C THR A 522 -17.47 -17.25 -30.94
N SER A 523 -17.84 -17.72 -29.76
CA SER A 523 -19.11 -17.42 -29.10
C SER A 523 -19.22 -15.94 -28.75
N LEU A 524 -18.18 -15.36 -28.13
CA LEU A 524 -18.11 -13.93 -27.81
C LEU A 524 -18.34 -13.06 -29.04
N LEU A 525 -17.61 -13.31 -30.13
CA LEU A 525 -17.74 -12.55 -31.37
C LEU A 525 -19.16 -12.63 -31.95
N ARG A 526 -19.84 -13.78 -31.86
CA ARG A 526 -21.22 -13.93 -32.35
C ARG A 526 -22.25 -13.24 -31.44
N ALA A 527 -21.99 -13.22 -30.14
CA ALA A 527 -22.85 -12.55 -29.18
C ALA A 527 -22.87 -11.03 -29.39
N HIS A 528 -21.75 -10.43 -29.78
CA HIS A 528 -21.63 -8.96 -29.89
C HIS A 528 -21.61 -8.43 -31.33
N LEU A 529 -21.19 -9.23 -32.31
CA LEU A 529 -21.02 -8.80 -33.69
C LEU A 529 -21.89 -9.60 -34.66
N THR A 530 -22.33 -8.93 -35.73
CA THR A 530 -23.09 -9.55 -36.82
C THR A 530 -22.70 -8.92 -38.16
N GLY A 531 -23.14 -9.53 -39.27
CA GLY A 531 -22.94 -9.01 -40.62
C GLY A 531 -21.47 -8.80 -41.01
N GLN A 532 -21.21 -7.69 -41.72
CA GLN A 532 -19.89 -7.34 -42.24
C GLN A 532 -18.83 -7.12 -41.15
N PRO A 533 -19.09 -6.41 -40.02
CA PRO A 533 -18.14 -6.30 -38.92
C PRO A 533 -17.61 -7.63 -38.39
N LEU A 534 -18.49 -8.64 -38.22
CA LEU A 534 -18.06 -9.98 -37.79
C LEU A 534 -17.13 -10.64 -38.82
N VAL A 535 -17.43 -10.48 -40.12
CA VAL A 535 -16.59 -11.01 -41.21
C VAL A 535 -15.22 -10.34 -41.23
N ASP A 536 -15.17 -9.02 -41.08
CA ASP A 536 -13.92 -8.25 -41.10
C ASP A 536 -13.05 -8.56 -39.90
N VAL A 537 -13.62 -8.65 -38.69
CA VAL A 537 -12.88 -9.07 -37.49
C VAL A 537 -12.33 -10.48 -37.66
N ARG A 538 -13.13 -11.43 -38.14
CA ARG A 538 -12.65 -12.79 -38.44
C ARG A 538 -11.53 -12.82 -39.48
N ARG A 539 -11.51 -11.88 -40.43
CA ARG A 539 -10.42 -11.74 -41.39
C ARG A 539 -9.15 -11.23 -40.73
N LEU A 540 -9.25 -10.27 -39.80
CA LEU A 540 -8.11 -9.75 -39.04
C LEU A 540 -7.50 -10.79 -38.09
N LEU A 541 -8.30 -11.72 -37.60
CA LEU A 541 -7.85 -12.84 -36.76
C LEU A 541 -7.22 -13.99 -37.55
N ARG A 542 -7.27 -13.98 -38.89
CA ARG A 542 -6.57 -14.91 -39.79
C ARG A 542 -5.14 -14.44 -40.05
#